data_AF-A0A2X3KJZ7-F1
#
_entry.id   AF-A0A2X3KJZ7-F1
#
_cell.length_a   1.000
_cell.length_b   1.000
_cell.length_c   1.000
_cell.angle_alpha   90.00
_cell.angle_beta   90.00
_cell.angle_gamma   90.00
#
_symmetry.space_group_name_H-M   'P 1'
#
loop_
_entity.id
_entity.type
_entity.pdbx_description
1 polymer ?
#
loop_
_entity_poly.entity_id
_entity_poly.type
_entity_poly.pdbx_seq_one_letter_code
_entity_poly.pdbx_strand_id
1 'polypeptide(L)'
;MTQAAIAVVEDPFEIRLERLNEEYFLRMHHDFTHAYGDEQGWQEYCEYLHHGLSAIKRRLGLQRYNELAAQLDTALTTQLTTGSTDGHLAWLVPLLKEYYDPMYRYQLEKKAEKVVFRGEWAEVAEWVKAR
;
A
#
# COMPACT_ATOMS: atom_id res chain seq x y z
N MET A 1 -7.42 5.22 -31.50
CA MET A 1 -7.12 4.92 -30.09
C MET A 1 -7.47 6.15 -29.28
N THR A 2 -8.46 6.07 -28.39
CA THR A 2 -8.83 7.17 -27.49
C THR A 2 -7.69 7.42 -26.50
N GLN A 3 -7.04 8.58 -26.58
CA GLN A 3 -6.06 9.02 -25.59
C GLN A 3 -6.82 9.51 -24.36
N ALA A 4 -6.78 8.73 -23.27
CA ALA A 4 -7.32 9.18 -21.99
C ALA A 4 -6.33 10.15 -21.32
N ALA A 5 -6.84 11.29 -20.88
CA ALA A 5 -6.10 12.25 -20.07
C ALA A 5 -5.84 11.68 -18.67
N ILE A 6 -4.72 12.04 -18.06
CA ILE A 6 -4.30 11.58 -16.74
C ILE A 6 -4.28 12.77 -15.77
N ALA A 7 -4.98 12.64 -14.66
CA ALA A 7 -4.75 13.46 -13.47
C ALA A 7 -3.97 12.65 -12.44
N VAL A 8 -3.03 13.28 -11.75
CA VAL A 8 -2.15 12.63 -10.77
C VAL A 8 -2.47 13.18 -9.39
N VAL A 9 -2.76 12.27 -8.45
CA VAL A 9 -2.85 12.59 -7.02
C VAL A 9 -1.45 12.52 -6.44
N GLU A 10 -0.95 13.65 -5.93
CA GLU A 10 0.38 13.80 -5.32
C GLU A 10 0.25 14.12 -3.83
N ASP A 11 -0.48 13.27 -3.09
CA ASP A 11 -0.64 13.42 -1.65
C ASP A 11 0.72 13.32 -0.90
N PRO A 12 0.89 14.06 0.21
CA PRO A 12 2.04 13.93 1.10
C PRO A 12 2.25 12.47 1.54
N PHE A 13 3.51 12.11 1.82
CA PHE A 13 3.86 10.72 2.16
C PHE A 13 3.12 10.23 3.41
N GLU A 14 2.98 11.11 4.39
CA GLU A 14 2.31 10.86 5.67
C GLU A 14 0.83 10.53 5.45
N ILE A 15 0.13 11.30 4.62
CA ILE A 15 -1.28 11.06 4.26
C ILE A 15 -1.45 9.73 3.52
N ARG A 16 -0.51 9.39 2.63
CA ARG A 16 -0.51 8.08 1.96
C ARG A 16 -0.31 6.94 2.95
N LEU A 17 0.58 7.10 3.92
CA LEU A 17 0.82 6.09 4.96
C LEU A 17 -0.41 5.87 5.84
N GLU A 18 -1.05 6.95 6.28
CA GLU A 18 -2.28 6.87 7.09
C GLU A 18 -3.38 6.11 6.35
N ARG A 19 -3.62 6.46 5.08
CA ARG A 19 -4.60 5.78 4.24
C ARG A 19 -4.28 4.29 4.07
N LEU A 20 -3.02 3.97 3.78
CA LEU A 20 -2.60 2.57 3.62
C LEU A 20 -2.72 1.78 4.92
N ASN A 21 -2.43 2.39 6.08
CA ASN A 21 -2.61 1.76 7.38
C ASN A 21 -4.09 1.44 7.65
N GLU A 22 -4.98 2.39 7.35
CA GLU A 22 -6.42 2.18 7.50
C GLU A 22 -6.94 1.09 6.56
N GLU A 23 -6.60 1.16 5.27
CA GLU A 23 -7.09 0.21 4.26
C GLU A 23 -6.55 -1.20 4.49
N TYR A 24 -5.25 -1.34 4.71
CA TYR A 24 -4.59 -2.66 4.71
C TYR A 24 -4.45 -3.29 6.09
N PHE A 25 -4.45 -2.55 7.20
CA PHE A 25 -4.22 -3.16 8.52
C PHE A 25 -5.43 -3.09 9.44
N LEU A 26 -6.24 -2.04 9.33
CA LEU A 26 -7.47 -1.92 10.13
C LEU A 26 -8.66 -2.56 9.40
N ARG A 27 -9.00 -2.02 8.23
CA ARG A 27 -10.19 -2.44 7.49
C ARG A 27 -10.07 -3.86 6.96
N MET A 28 -8.93 -4.19 6.35
CA MET A 28 -8.75 -5.53 5.81
C MET A 28 -8.75 -6.61 6.89
N HIS A 29 -8.11 -6.37 8.04
CA HIS A 29 -8.20 -7.28 9.19
C HIS A 29 -9.66 -7.45 9.63
N HIS A 30 -10.40 -6.35 9.81
CA HIS A 30 -11.82 -6.40 10.12
C HIS A 30 -12.62 -7.22 9.08
N ASP A 31 -12.38 -7.02 7.80
CA ASP A 31 -13.12 -7.68 6.72
C ASP A 31 -12.83 -9.18 6.68
N PHE A 32 -11.58 -9.61 6.92
CA PHE A 32 -11.24 -11.02 7.07
C PHE A 32 -11.89 -11.65 8.31
N THR A 33 -11.81 -10.98 9.47
CA THR A 33 -12.46 -11.44 10.70
C THR A 33 -13.97 -11.53 10.54
N HIS A 34 -14.58 -10.57 9.87
CA HIS A 34 -16.03 -10.57 9.61
C HIS A 34 -16.44 -11.71 8.68
N ALA A 35 -15.64 -12.01 7.66
CA ALA A 35 -15.94 -13.06 6.68
C ALA A 35 -15.69 -14.48 7.21
N TYR A 36 -14.64 -14.68 8.00
CA TYR A 36 -14.13 -16.01 8.35
C TYR A 36 -14.16 -16.31 9.86
N GLY A 37 -14.52 -15.34 10.71
CA GLY A 37 -14.40 -15.43 12.17
C GLY A 37 -13.00 -15.07 12.67
N ASP A 38 -12.82 -14.94 13.99
CA ASP A 38 -11.59 -14.39 14.58
C ASP A 38 -10.33 -15.20 14.25
N GLU A 39 -10.34 -16.50 14.53
CA GLU A 39 -9.14 -17.35 14.34
C GLU A 39 -8.79 -17.56 12.87
N GLN A 40 -9.76 -17.94 12.04
CA GLN A 40 -9.51 -18.14 10.61
C GLN A 40 -9.26 -16.82 9.90
N GLY A 41 -10.01 -15.76 10.23
CA GLY A 41 -9.82 -14.44 9.64
C GLY A 41 -8.43 -13.88 9.92
N TRP A 42 -7.89 -14.08 11.12
CA TRP A 42 -6.50 -13.72 11.42
C TRP A 42 -5.50 -14.46 10.53
N GLN A 43 -5.68 -15.78 10.33
CA GLN A 43 -4.80 -16.59 9.49
C GLN A 43 -4.84 -16.13 8.02
N GLU A 44 -6.03 -15.96 7.46
CA GLU A 44 -6.22 -15.50 6.08
C GLU A 44 -5.65 -14.09 5.86
N TYR A 45 -5.81 -13.19 6.84
CA TYR A 45 -5.22 -11.85 6.81
C TYR A 45 -3.68 -11.90 6.81
N CYS A 46 -3.08 -12.72 7.68
CA CYS A 46 -1.63 -12.93 7.70
C CYS A 46 -1.14 -13.46 6.34
N GLU A 47 -1.79 -14.51 5.83
CA GLU A 47 -1.45 -15.14 4.55
C GLU A 47 -1.57 -14.16 3.39
N TYR A 48 -2.62 -13.31 3.38
CA TYR A 48 -2.79 -12.28 2.37
C TYR A 48 -1.59 -11.32 2.31
N LEU A 49 -1.14 -10.81 3.46
CA LEU A 49 -0.02 -9.88 3.53
C LEU A 49 1.31 -10.54 3.10
N HIS A 50 1.56 -11.77 3.57
CA HIS A 50 2.73 -12.54 3.14
C HIS A 50 2.70 -12.85 1.64
N HIS A 51 1.53 -13.20 1.10
CA HIS A 51 1.37 -13.46 -0.32
C HIS A 51 1.71 -12.21 -1.14
N GLY A 52 1.16 -11.05 -0.76
CA GLY A 52 1.46 -9.76 -1.39
C GLY A 52 2.96 -9.46 -1.43
N LEU A 53 3.66 -9.64 -0.31
CA LEU A 53 5.10 -9.43 -0.24
C LEU A 53 5.89 -10.46 -1.07
N SER A 54 5.46 -11.72 -1.09
CA SER A 54 6.11 -12.79 -1.86
C SER A 54 5.97 -12.59 -3.37
N ALA A 55 4.86 -12.03 -3.84
CA ALA A 55 4.59 -11.77 -5.25
C ALA A 55 5.63 -10.83 -5.88
N ILE A 56 6.27 -9.99 -5.07
CA ILE A 56 7.29 -9.04 -5.51
C ILE A 56 8.73 -9.46 -5.13
N LYS A 57 8.90 -10.64 -4.53
CA LYS A 57 10.21 -11.19 -4.09
C LYS A 57 11.29 -11.14 -5.17
N ARG A 58 10.95 -11.48 -6.41
CA ARG A 58 11.93 -11.46 -7.53
C ARG A 58 12.50 -10.06 -7.78
N ARG A 59 11.72 -9.01 -7.55
CA ARG A 59 12.13 -7.63 -7.76
C ARG A 59 12.88 -7.06 -6.57
N LEU A 60 12.50 -7.47 -5.35
CA LEU A 60 13.20 -7.11 -4.12
C LEU A 60 14.57 -7.80 -4.00
N GLY A 61 14.69 -9.02 -4.51
CA GLY A 61 15.82 -9.90 -4.22
C GLY A 61 15.64 -10.62 -2.87
N LEU A 62 16.37 -11.73 -2.68
CA LEU A 62 16.16 -12.62 -1.55
C LEU A 62 16.46 -11.95 -0.19
N GLN A 63 17.57 -11.22 -0.10
CA GLN A 63 17.96 -10.56 1.14
C GLN A 63 16.90 -9.56 1.60
N ARG A 64 16.52 -8.63 0.71
CA ARG A 64 15.54 -7.58 1.05
C ARG A 64 14.17 -8.14 1.36
N TYR A 65 13.74 -9.16 0.60
CA TYR A 65 12.52 -9.89 0.91
C TYR A 65 12.53 -10.47 2.33
N ASN A 66 13.62 -11.14 2.73
CA ASN A 66 13.71 -11.74 4.07
C ASN A 66 13.68 -10.68 5.18
N GLU A 67 14.34 -9.53 4.99
CA GLU A 67 14.30 -8.41 5.94
C GLU A 67 12.87 -7.88 6.13
N LEU A 68 12.16 -7.61 5.03
CA LEU A 68 10.78 -7.11 5.07
C LEU A 68 9.81 -8.16 5.63
N ALA A 69 10.01 -9.44 5.30
CA ALA A 69 9.16 -10.52 5.81
C ALA A 69 9.29 -10.66 7.33
N ALA A 70 10.51 -10.59 7.88
CA ALA A 70 10.72 -10.64 9.33
C ALA A 70 10.11 -9.44 10.06
N GLN A 71 10.13 -8.25 9.44
CA GLN A 71 9.45 -7.06 9.97
C GLN A 71 7.92 -7.22 9.91
N LEU A 72 7.38 -7.82 8.85
CA LEU A 72 5.96 -8.17 8.77
C LEU A 72 5.56 -9.16 9.88
N ASP A 73 6.33 -10.23 10.11
CA ASP A 73 6.08 -11.20 11.19
C ASP A 73 6.03 -10.54 12.57
N THR A 74 6.96 -9.61 12.81
CA THR A 74 7.04 -8.84 14.06
C THR A 74 5.83 -7.93 14.22
N ALA A 75 5.41 -7.27 13.14
CA ALA A 75 4.25 -6.38 13.12
C ALA A 75 2.95 -7.16 13.37
N LEU A 76 2.76 -8.30 12.71
CA LEU A 76 1.62 -9.19 12.92
C LEU A 76 1.54 -9.69 14.36
N THR A 77 2.66 -10.11 14.94
CA THR A 77 2.71 -10.53 16.35
C THR A 77 2.31 -9.38 17.29
N THR A 78 2.76 -8.16 17.00
CA THR A 78 2.40 -6.97 17.79
C THR A 78 0.92 -6.64 17.65
N GLN A 79 0.38 -6.70 16.43
CA GLN A 79 -1.04 -6.46 16.16
C GLN A 79 -1.92 -7.48 16.87
N LEU A 80 -1.56 -8.78 16.85
CA LEU A 80 -2.32 -9.82 17.54
C LEU A 80 -2.33 -9.64 19.06
N THR A 81 -1.20 -9.24 19.64
CA THR A 81 -1.03 -9.18 21.11
C THR A 81 -1.52 -7.86 21.71
N THR A 82 -1.47 -6.77 20.96
CA THR A 82 -1.75 -5.42 21.47
C THR A 82 -2.89 -4.69 20.75
N GLY A 83 -3.29 -5.16 19.57
CA GLY A 83 -4.21 -4.45 18.67
C GLY A 83 -3.58 -3.28 17.90
N SER A 84 -2.32 -2.91 18.17
CA SER A 84 -1.66 -1.80 17.47
C SER A 84 -1.16 -2.22 16.08
N THR A 85 -1.41 -1.37 15.07
CA THR A 85 -0.89 -1.56 13.70
C THR A 85 0.39 -0.78 13.42
N ASP A 86 0.89 0.01 14.38
CA ASP A 86 2.04 0.91 14.16
C ASP A 86 3.31 0.16 13.72
N GLY A 87 3.46 -1.08 14.18
CA GLY A 87 4.57 -1.96 13.79
C GLY A 87 4.66 -2.21 12.28
N HIS A 88 3.53 -2.12 11.56
CA HIS A 88 3.51 -2.35 10.12
C HIS A 88 4.26 -1.26 9.32
N LEU A 89 4.45 -0.08 9.89
CA LEU A 89 5.24 0.98 9.24
C LEU A 89 6.69 0.54 8.99
N ALA A 90 7.24 -0.36 9.81
CA ALA A 90 8.61 -0.83 9.72
C ALA A 90 8.93 -1.50 8.37
N TRP A 91 7.96 -2.20 7.78
CA TRP A 91 8.11 -2.86 6.48
C TRP A 91 7.37 -2.12 5.35
N LEU A 92 6.29 -1.40 5.65
CA LEU A 92 5.53 -0.64 4.65
C LEU A 92 6.33 0.55 4.09
N VAL A 93 6.97 1.34 4.97
CA VAL A 93 7.75 2.52 4.56
C VAL A 93 8.89 2.18 3.58
N PRO A 94 9.80 1.22 3.89
CA PRO A 94 10.84 0.84 2.94
C PRO A 94 10.26 0.24 1.65
N LEU A 95 9.20 -0.55 1.76
CA LEU A 95 8.53 -1.13 0.58
C LEU A 95 8.00 -0.04 -0.37
N LEU A 96 7.36 1.01 0.15
CA LEU A 96 6.88 2.12 -0.67
C LEU A 96 8.05 2.87 -1.32
N LYS A 97 9.05 3.27 -0.52
CA LYS A 97 10.15 4.11 -0.99
C LYS A 97 11.06 3.41 -2.00
N GLU A 98 11.28 2.12 -1.85
CA GLU A 98 12.28 1.38 -2.62
C GLU A 98 11.70 0.62 -3.80
N TYR A 99 10.40 0.27 -3.74
CA TYR A 99 9.77 -0.54 -4.77
C TYR A 99 8.63 0.20 -5.49
N TYR A 100 7.60 0.63 -4.76
CA TYR A 100 6.40 1.20 -5.39
C TYR A 100 6.62 2.62 -5.94
N ASP A 101 7.16 3.53 -5.14
CA ASP A 101 7.35 4.94 -5.54
C ASP A 101 8.26 5.07 -6.79
N PRO A 102 9.42 4.38 -6.89
CA PRO A 102 10.25 4.41 -8.09
C PRO A 102 9.54 3.81 -9.32
N MET A 103 8.80 2.71 -9.12
CA MET A 103 8.04 2.07 -10.20
C MET A 103 6.95 3.01 -10.73
N TYR A 104 6.17 3.64 -9.86
CA TYR A 104 5.09 4.55 -10.25
C TYR A 104 5.65 5.80 -10.92
N ARG A 105 6.73 6.39 -10.40
CA ARG A 105 7.41 7.54 -11.02
C ARG A 105 7.83 7.21 -12.45
N TYR A 106 8.52 6.09 -12.65
CA TYR A 106 8.96 5.65 -13.97
C TYR A 106 7.79 5.41 -14.94
N GLN A 107 6.69 4.81 -14.46
CA GLN A 107 5.49 4.60 -15.28
C GLN A 107 4.81 5.92 -15.66
N LEU A 108 4.83 6.90 -14.75
CA LEU A 108 4.24 8.21 -14.97
C LEU A 108 5.07 9.06 -15.95
N GLU A 109 6.40 9.00 -15.85
CA GLU A 109 7.33 9.68 -16.77
C GLU A 109 7.09 9.25 -18.22
N LYS A 110 6.85 7.96 -18.47
CA LYS A 110 6.50 7.44 -19.81
C LYS A 110 5.20 7.98 -20.38
N LYS A 111 4.34 8.57 -19.55
CA LYS A 111 3.03 9.11 -19.92
C LYS A 111 2.94 10.60 -19.61
N ALA A 112 4.07 11.28 -19.41
CA ALA A 112 4.11 12.68 -18.98
C ALA A 112 3.27 13.60 -19.90
N GLU A 113 3.31 13.36 -21.20
CA GLU A 113 2.52 14.07 -22.22
C GLU A 113 0.99 13.99 -22.03
N LYS A 114 0.51 12.98 -21.29
CA LYS A 114 -0.92 12.75 -21.02
C LYS A 114 -1.35 13.33 -19.68
N VAL A 115 -0.41 13.79 -18.86
CA VAL A 115 -0.71 14.38 -17.55
C VAL A 115 -1.21 15.80 -17.77
N VAL A 116 -2.48 16.03 -17.45
CA VAL A 116 -3.16 17.31 -17.66
C VAL A 116 -3.40 18.07 -16.36
N PHE A 117 -3.23 17.41 -15.21
CA PHE A 117 -3.40 18.00 -13.89
C PHE A 117 -2.62 17.20 -12.84
N ARG A 118 -2.11 17.90 -11.82
CA ARG A 118 -1.43 17.34 -10.65
C ARG A 118 -1.83 18.17 -9.43
N GLY A 119 -2.12 17.49 -8.33
CA GLY A 119 -2.45 18.13 -7.05
C GLY A 119 -2.75 17.09 -5.98
N GLU A 120 -3.06 17.55 -4.78
CA GLU A 120 -3.58 16.71 -3.71
C GLU A 120 -4.95 16.12 -4.10
N TRP A 121 -5.38 15.08 -3.39
CA TRP A 121 -6.64 14.40 -3.69
C TRP A 121 -7.82 15.37 -3.82
N ALA A 122 -7.93 16.36 -2.92
CA ALA A 122 -9.00 17.34 -2.94
C ALA A 122 -8.98 18.20 -4.21
N GLU A 123 -7.81 18.64 -4.65
CA GLU A 123 -7.65 19.44 -5.86
C GLU A 123 -7.97 18.63 -7.11
N VAL A 124 -7.52 17.37 -7.15
CA VAL A 124 -7.85 16.45 -8.26
C VAL A 124 -9.34 16.17 -8.29
N ALA A 125 -9.98 15.94 -7.14
CA ALA A 125 -11.42 15.70 -7.06
C ALA A 125 -12.24 16.90 -7.55
N GLU A 126 -11.87 18.11 -7.13
CA GLU A 126 -12.51 19.34 -7.62
C GLU A 126 -12.30 19.53 -9.13
N TRP A 127 -11.09 19.29 -9.63
CA TRP A 127 -10.79 19.35 -11.06
C TRP A 127 -11.61 18.34 -11.88
N VAL A 128 -11.82 17.12 -11.37
CA VAL A 128 -12.66 16.10 -12.04
C VAL A 128 -14.12 16.55 -12.08
N LYS A 129 -14.65 17.15 -11.00
CA LYS A 129 -16.03 17.64 -10.96
C LYS A 129 -16.27 18.85 -11.85
N ALA A 130 -15.26 19.68 -12.05
CA ALA A 130 -15.34 20.88 -12.87
C ALA A 130 -15.30 20.60 -14.39
N ARG A 131 -15.32 19.32 -14.81
CA ARG A 131 -15.05 18.87 -16.17
C ARG A 131 -16.25 18.22 -16.86
#